data_AF-A0A6N6MBB6-F1
#
_entry.id   AF-A0A6N6MBB6-F1
#
_cell.length_a   1.000
_cell.length_b   1.000
_cell.length_c   1.000
_cell.angle_alpha   90.00
_cell.angle_beta   90.00
_cell.angle_gamma   90.00
#
_symmetry.space_group_name_H-M   'P 1'
#
loop_
_entity.id
_entity.type
_entity.pdbx_description
1 polymer ?
#
loop_
_entity_poly.entity_id
_entity_poly.type
_entity_poly.pdbx_seq_one_letter_code
_entity_poly.pdbx_strand_id
1 'polypeptide(L)'
;MIKKLTSIFSLIAILFALGTHESKAQDENLLQFSGVILDADSLNPLPFSTVIIKNTNRGTTSDYYGFFSFVAEPGDTIRFSNVGYRSELYIIPDTLQTSRYSMIQLLNRDTVELKEVTVYPWPTKEQFKEAFLSLNTPDDDYQRAMRNLRQATMRDKIMNMPMADGSANFKYAMQNRNSQIYSAGQFPSYTIFNPLAWAKFISAWKNGDFKQE
;
A
#
# COMPACT_ATOMS: atom_id res chain seq x y z
N MET A 1 68.48 29.22 13.49
CA MET A 1 67.95 28.23 12.51
C MET A 1 67.35 26.99 13.18
N ILE A 2 68.03 26.38 14.16
CA ILE A 2 67.62 25.12 14.81
C ILE A 2 66.24 25.19 15.49
N LYS A 3 65.90 26.28 16.19
CA LYS A 3 64.58 26.45 16.85
C LYS A 3 63.38 26.48 15.88
N LYS A 4 63.58 26.99 14.65
CA LYS A 4 62.52 26.99 13.62
C LYS A 4 62.29 25.58 13.06
N LEU A 5 63.37 24.79 12.95
CA LEU A 5 63.31 23.41 12.47
C LEU A 5 62.60 22.48 13.48
N THR A 6 62.86 22.66 14.78
CA THR A 6 62.16 21.92 15.84
C THR A 6 60.68 22.26 15.94
N SER A 7 60.30 23.53 15.70
CA SER A 7 58.89 23.95 15.64
C SER A 7 58.15 23.34 14.44
N ILE A 8 58.81 23.26 13.28
CA ILE A 8 58.24 22.62 12.08
C ILE A 8 58.05 21.12 12.30
N PHE A 9 59.02 20.46 12.92
CA PHE A 9 58.93 19.02 13.23
C PHE A 9 57.82 18.73 14.26
N SER A 10 57.65 19.59 15.26
CA SER A 10 56.55 19.52 16.22
C SER A 10 55.19 19.74 15.58
N LEU A 11 55.09 20.66 14.61
CA LEU A 11 53.83 20.93 13.90
C LEU A 11 53.44 19.76 12.99
N ILE A 12 54.42 19.12 12.33
CA ILE A 12 54.20 17.92 11.50
C ILE A 12 53.78 16.73 12.36
N ALA A 13 54.36 16.56 13.56
CA ALA A 13 53.96 15.50 14.48
C ALA A 13 52.51 15.68 15.01
N ILE A 14 52.09 16.93 15.25
CA ILE A 14 50.71 17.25 15.66
C ILE A 14 49.73 16.99 14.50
N LEU A 15 50.09 17.33 13.27
CA LEU A 15 49.29 17.03 12.07
C LEU A 15 49.14 15.52 11.82
N PHE A 16 50.16 14.73 12.13
CA PHE A 16 50.09 13.26 12.01
C PHE A 16 49.24 12.62 13.11
N ALA A 17 49.24 13.18 14.33
CA ALA A 17 48.42 12.71 15.44
C ALA A 17 46.92 13.01 15.28
N LEU A 18 46.56 14.01 14.46
CA LEU A 18 45.16 14.35 14.13
C LEU A 18 44.58 13.50 12.99
N GLY A 19 45.38 12.67 12.33
CA GLY A 19 44.98 11.90 11.15
C GLY A 19 44.39 10.51 11.41
N THR A 20 44.38 10.01 12.64
CA THR A 20 43.91 8.66 12.96
C THR A 20 42.50 8.67 13.55
N HIS A 21 41.52 9.10 12.76
CA HIS A 21 40.13 8.73 13.02
C HIS A 21 39.88 7.39 12.34
N GLU A 22 39.85 6.31 13.13
CA GLU A 22 39.28 5.05 12.68
C GLU A 22 37.80 5.29 12.34
N SER A 23 37.50 5.41 11.05
CA SER A 23 36.14 5.26 10.56
C SER A 23 35.72 3.83 10.86
N LYS A 24 34.93 3.63 11.93
CA LYS A 24 34.13 2.42 12.05
C LYS A 24 33.19 2.40 10.86
N ALA A 25 33.55 1.66 9.81
CA ALA A 25 32.59 1.23 8.82
C ALA A 25 31.43 0.61 9.61
N GLN A 26 30.22 1.10 9.38
CA GLN A 26 29.02 0.50 9.95
C GLN A 26 29.12 -0.99 9.69
N ASP A 27 28.93 -1.78 10.74
CA ASP A 27 28.81 -3.23 10.67
C ASP A 27 27.48 -3.50 9.95
N GLU A 28 27.46 -3.22 8.64
CA GLU A 28 26.36 -3.56 7.76
C GLU A 28 26.33 -5.09 7.79
N ASN A 29 25.34 -5.64 8.49
CA ASN A 29 25.15 -7.07 8.61
C ASN A 29 24.63 -7.60 7.25
N LEU A 30 25.46 -7.51 6.23
CA LEU A 30 25.14 -7.89 4.85
C LEU A 30 25.09 -9.40 4.76
N LEU A 31 24.06 -9.92 4.09
CA LEU A 31 23.95 -11.33 3.79
C LEU A 31 23.85 -11.57 2.27
N GLN A 32 24.37 -12.71 1.84
CA GLN A 32 24.14 -13.22 0.50
C GLN A 32 22.76 -13.88 0.47
N PHE A 33 21.83 -13.27 -0.25
CA PHE A 33 20.50 -13.78 -0.45
C PHE A 33 20.42 -14.48 -1.81
N SER A 34 20.11 -15.78 -1.79
CA SER A 34 20.00 -16.59 -3.01
C SER A 34 18.72 -17.41 -3.02
N GLY A 35 18.42 -18.01 -4.16
CA GLY A 35 17.24 -18.84 -4.27
C GLY A 35 16.89 -19.21 -5.69
N VAL A 36 15.75 -19.88 -5.84
CA VAL A 36 15.17 -20.25 -7.13
C VAL A 36 13.71 -19.79 -7.17
N ILE A 37 13.31 -19.21 -8.29
CA ILE A 37 11.93 -18.75 -8.54
C ILE A 37 11.24 -19.77 -9.44
N LEU A 38 10.10 -20.29 -9.00
CA LEU A 38 9.30 -21.29 -9.69
C LEU A 38 7.84 -20.82 -9.86
N ASP A 39 7.16 -21.39 -10.83
CA ASP A 39 5.70 -21.31 -10.96
C ASP A 39 5.03 -22.11 -9.83
N ALA A 40 4.05 -21.52 -9.15
CA ALA A 40 3.32 -22.18 -8.07
C ALA A 40 2.52 -23.42 -8.55
N ASP A 41 2.01 -23.39 -9.79
CA ASP A 41 1.18 -24.48 -10.31
C ASP A 41 2.03 -25.62 -10.90
N SER A 42 2.95 -25.25 -11.81
CA SER A 42 3.71 -26.24 -12.58
C SER A 42 5.07 -26.59 -11.99
N LEU A 43 5.53 -25.85 -10.96
CA LEU A 43 6.86 -25.96 -10.37
C LEU A 43 8.01 -25.80 -11.38
N ASN A 44 7.71 -25.28 -12.57
CA ASN A 44 8.72 -24.99 -13.57
C ASN A 44 9.51 -23.73 -13.18
N PRO A 45 10.82 -23.69 -13.46
CA PRO A 45 11.63 -22.51 -13.20
C PRO A 45 11.16 -21.31 -14.03
N LEU A 46 11.16 -20.14 -13.39
CA LEU A 46 10.82 -18.86 -14.03
C LEU A 46 12.10 -18.10 -14.40
N PRO A 47 12.55 -18.21 -15.67
CA PRO A 47 13.75 -17.52 -16.14
C PRO A 47 13.53 -16.01 -16.18
N PHE A 48 14.63 -15.27 -16.04
CA PHE A 48 14.67 -13.81 -16.21
C PHE A 48 13.67 -13.04 -15.34
N SER A 49 13.34 -13.59 -14.17
CA SER A 49 12.49 -12.96 -13.16
C SER A 49 13.25 -11.81 -12.49
N THR A 50 12.54 -10.72 -12.20
CA THR A 50 13.12 -9.55 -11.55
C THR A 50 13.03 -9.67 -10.03
N VAL A 51 14.14 -9.43 -9.35
CA VAL A 51 14.26 -9.49 -7.87
C VAL A 51 14.83 -8.16 -7.38
N ILE A 52 14.03 -7.34 -6.70
CA ILE A 52 14.41 -5.97 -6.32
C ILE A 52 14.14 -5.73 -4.83
N ILE A 53 15.05 -5.09 -4.12
CA ILE A 53 14.78 -4.57 -2.77
C ILE A 53 13.86 -3.35 -2.90
N LYS A 54 12.69 -3.42 -2.27
CA LYS A 54 11.65 -2.38 -2.29
C LYS A 54 12.23 -1.05 -1.84
N ASN A 55 11.86 0.03 -2.53
CA ASN A 55 12.32 1.41 -2.28
C ASN A 55 13.81 1.65 -2.54
N THR A 56 14.51 0.72 -3.20
CA THR A 56 15.90 0.92 -3.62
C THR A 56 16.05 0.62 -5.11
N ASN A 57 17.19 1.00 -5.67
CA ASN A 57 17.61 0.58 -7.02
C ASN A 57 18.51 -0.68 -6.99
N ARG A 58 18.57 -1.38 -5.85
CA ARG A 58 19.35 -2.61 -5.68
C ARG A 58 18.49 -3.82 -6.01
N GLY A 59 19.01 -4.72 -6.83
CA GLY A 59 18.32 -5.91 -7.27
C GLY A 59 19.14 -6.71 -8.26
N THR A 60 18.59 -7.84 -8.69
CA THR A 60 19.16 -8.74 -9.67
C THR A 60 18.06 -9.38 -10.51
N THR A 61 18.47 -10.13 -11.54
CA THR A 61 17.58 -10.91 -12.40
C THR A 61 17.94 -12.38 -12.25
N SER A 62 16.95 -13.28 -12.30
CA SER A 62 17.22 -14.71 -12.29
C SER A 62 17.78 -15.22 -13.61
N ASP A 63 18.57 -16.29 -13.54
CA ASP A 63 19.13 -16.99 -14.69
C ASP A 63 18.07 -17.87 -15.40
N TYR A 64 18.46 -18.58 -16.47
CA TYR A 64 17.61 -19.49 -17.23
C TYR A 64 16.93 -20.58 -16.36
N TYR A 65 17.58 -21.01 -15.29
CA TYR A 65 17.02 -21.99 -14.34
C TYR A 65 16.23 -21.35 -13.19
N GLY A 66 15.92 -20.05 -13.27
CA GLY A 66 15.21 -19.32 -12.22
C GLY A 66 16.04 -19.03 -10.97
N PHE A 67 17.34 -19.36 -10.98
CA PHE A 67 18.26 -19.09 -9.87
C PHE A 67 18.62 -17.61 -9.79
N PHE A 68 18.65 -17.04 -8.59
CA PHE A 68 19.10 -15.68 -8.33
C PHE A 68 20.05 -15.65 -7.13
N SER A 69 20.90 -14.61 -7.09
CA SER A 69 21.81 -14.36 -5.98
C SER A 69 22.23 -12.90 -5.95
N PHE A 70 22.08 -12.23 -4.81
CA PHE A 70 22.55 -10.85 -4.60
C PHE A 70 22.76 -10.57 -3.11
N VAL A 71 23.36 -9.42 -2.79
CA VAL A 71 23.62 -8.99 -1.41
C VAL A 71 22.43 -8.17 -0.92
N ALA A 72 21.90 -8.53 0.25
CA ALA A 72 20.77 -7.86 0.91
C ALA A 72 21.04 -7.69 2.41
N GLU A 73 20.24 -6.85 3.06
CA GLU A 73 20.29 -6.63 4.50
C GLU A 73 19.13 -7.37 5.20
N PRO A 74 19.31 -7.89 6.43
CA PRO A 74 18.20 -8.35 7.25
C PRO A 74 17.16 -7.23 7.42
N GLY A 75 15.88 -7.58 7.25
CA GLY A 75 14.77 -6.62 7.30
C GLY A 75 14.39 -6.03 5.94
N ASP A 76 15.20 -6.24 4.91
CA ASP A 76 14.86 -5.80 3.56
C ASP A 76 13.60 -6.50 3.05
N THR A 77 12.74 -5.72 2.39
CA THR A 77 11.58 -6.24 1.68
C THR A 77 11.96 -6.48 0.22
N ILE A 78 12.04 -7.74 -0.19
CA ILE A 78 12.32 -8.16 -1.55
C ILE A 78 11.01 -8.29 -2.33
N ARG A 79 10.99 -7.72 -3.53
CA ARG A 79 9.89 -7.86 -4.50
C ARG A 79 10.33 -8.78 -5.63
N PHE A 80 9.57 -9.85 -5.81
CA PHE A 80 9.71 -10.77 -6.93
C PHE A 80 8.64 -10.49 -7.96
N SER A 81 9.02 -10.38 -9.23
CA SER A 81 8.08 -10.13 -10.32
C SER A 81 8.52 -10.81 -11.62
N ASN A 82 7.55 -11.36 -12.33
CA ASN A 82 7.72 -11.92 -13.68
C ASN A 82 6.48 -11.55 -14.53
N VAL A 83 6.64 -11.45 -15.84
CA VAL A 83 5.56 -11.10 -16.76
C VAL A 83 4.50 -12.20 -16.76
N GLY A 84 3.24 -11.83 -16.53
CA GLY A 84 2.12 -12.78 -16.41
C GLY A 84 1.98 -13.43 -15.04
N TYR A 85 2.78 -13.01 -14.06
CA TYR A 85 2.69 -13.47 -12.67
C TYR A 85 2.39 -12.32 -11.72
N ARG A 86 1.74 -12.65 -10.60
CA ARG A 86 1.48 -11.72 -9.52
C ARG A 86 2.80 -11.43 -8.80
N SER A 87 3.08 -10.16 -8.54
CA SER A 87 4.27 -9.78 -7.79
C SER A 87 4.11 -10.16 -6.32
N GLU A 88 5.11 -10.83 -5.77
CA GLU A 88 5.15 -11.25 -4.37
C GLU A 88 6.16 -10.41 -3.58
N LEU A 89 5.87 -10.16 -2.31
CA LEU A 89 6.77 -9.47 -1.38
C LEU A 89 7.24 -10.45 -0.31
N TYR A 90 8.53 -10.44 -0.04
CA TYR A 90 9.15 -11.24 1.01
C TYR A 90 10.00 -10.35 1.91
N ILE A 91 9.92 -10.55 3.23
CA ILE A 91 10.74 -9.80 4.19
C ILE A 91 11.81 -10.74 4.72
N ILE A 92 13.07 -10.35 4.59
CA ILE A 92 14.20 -11.12 5.11
C ILE A 92 14.16 -11.04 6.65
N PRO A 93 14.12 -12.16 7.39
CA PRO A 93 14.07 -12.11 8.84
C PRO A 93 15.32 -11.50 9.49
N ASP A 94 15.12 -10.61 10.47
CA ASP A 94 16.20 -9.92 11.19
C ASP A 94 16.99 -10.84 12.14
N THR A 95 16.45 -12.04 12.43
CA THR A 95 17.04 -13.00 13.36
C THR A 95 18.13 -13.88 12.72
N LEU A 96 18.44 -13.67 11.44
CA LEU A 96 19.44 -14.44 10.72
C LEU A 96 20.85 -14.08 11.22
N GLN A 97 21.55 -15.05 11.80
CA GLN A 97 22.97 -14.92 12.18
C GLN A 97 23.92 -15.45 11.10
N THR A 98 23.39 -15.91 9.97
CA THR A 98 24.18 -16.51 8.88
C THR A 98 24.45 -15.47 7.79
N SER A 99 25.67 -15.50 7.24
CA SER A 99 26.04 -14.65 6.10
C SER A 99 25.41 -15.09 4.77
N ARG A 100 24.71 -16.23 4.75
CA ARG A 100 24.04 -16.78 3.57
C ARG A 100 22.62 -17.20 3.94
N TYR A 101 21.67 -16.85 3.08
CA TYR A 101 20.28 -17.26 3.19
C TYR A 101 19.77 -17.68 1.81
N SER A 102 19.14 -18.85 1.74
CA SER A 102 18.60 -19.41 0.50
C SER A 102 17.11 -19.72 0.66
N MET A 103 16.30 -19.42 -0.35
CA MET A 103 14.88 -19.76 -0.36
C MET A 103 14.37 -20.22 -1.74
N ILE A 104 13.23 -20.90 -1.73
CA ILE A 104 12.45 -21.17 -2.94
C ILE A 104 11.29 -20.19 -2.94
N GLN A 105 11.18 -19.39 -4.00
CA GLN A 105 10.07 -18.46 -4.19
C GLN A 105 9.10 -19.03 -5.23
N LEU A 106 7.83 -19.15 -4.86
CA LEU A 106 6.76 -19.53 -5.79
C LEU A 106 6.02 -18.26 -6.23
N LEU A 107 5.75 -18.13 -7.52
CA LEU A 107 4.92 -17.05 -8.07
C LEU A 107 3.63 -17.62 -8.65
N ASN A 108 2.51 -16.97 -8.31
CA ASN A 108 1.18 -17.32 -8.83
C ASN A 108 0.92 -16.57 -10.15
N ARG A 109 0.31 -17.23 -11.13
CA ARG A 109 -0.08 -16.56 -12.39
C ARG A 109 -1.09 -15.45 -12.12
N ASP A 110 -0.87 -14.28 -12.72
CA ASP A 110 -1.85 -13.18 -12.68
C ASP A 110 -2.76 -13.30 -13.90
N THR A 111 -3.66 -14.28 -13.83
CA THR A 111 -4.60 -14.54 -14.93
C THR A 111 -5.87 -13.75 -14.64
N VAL A 112 -6.19 -12.78 -15.49
CA VAL A 112 -7.50 -12.12 -15.44
C VAL A 112 -8.50 -13.05 -16.12
N GLU A 113 -9.30 -13.77 -15.34
CA GLU A 113 -10.46 -14.49 -15.87
C GLU A 113 -11.48 -13.47 -16.39
N LEU A 114 -11.53 -13.34 -17.72
CA LEU A 114 -12.61 -12.61 -18.38
C LEU A 114 -13.86 -13.48 -18.32
N LYS A 115 -14.99 -12.87 -17.95
CA LYS A 115 -16.29 -13.56 -18.03
C LYS A 115 -16.57 -13.92 -19.47
N GLU A 116 -16.96 -15.17 -19.71
CA GLU A 116 -17.43 -15.61 -21.01
C GLU A 116 -18.69 -14.81 -21.39
N VAL A 117 -18.70 -14.26 -22.61
CA VAL A 117 -19.86 -13.56 -23.17
C VAL A 117 -20.40 -14.41 -24.30
N THR A 118 -21.53 -15.05 -24.08
CA THR A 118 -22.24 -15.79 -25.13
C THR A 118 -22.90 -14.79 -26.08
N VAL A 119 -22.42 -14.75 -27.33
CA VAL A 119 -23.01 -13.91 -28.38
C VAL A 119 -24.14 -14.68 -29.04
N TYR A 120 -25.36 -14.17 -28.92
CA TYR A 120 -26.53 -14.75 -29.58
C TYR A 120 -26.80 -14.04 -30.92
N PRO A 121 -27.10 -14.78 -32.00
CA PRO A 121 -27.58 -14.16 -33.23
C PRO A 121 -28.99 -13.58 -33.01
N TRP A 122 -29.22 -12.37 -33.51
CA TRP A 122 -30.54 -11.75 -33.44
C TRP A 122 -31.51 -12.42 -34.42
N PRO A 123 -32.78 -12.67 -34.03
CA PRO A 123 -33.71 -13.41 -34.88
C PRO A 123 -34.11 -12.67 -36.17
N THR A 124 -34.19 -11.33 -36.14
CA THR A 124 -34.60 -10.50 -37.29
C THR A 124 -33.87 -9.14 -37.31
N LYS A 125 -33.80 -8.53 -38.49
CA LYS A 125 -33.15 -7.22 -38.70
C LYS A 125 -33.90 -6.09 -37.98
N GLU A 126 -35.23 -6.18 -37.94
CA GLU A 126 -36.10 -5.20 -37.30
C GLU A 126 -35.90 -5.19 -35.78
N GLN A 127 -35.86 -6.38 -35.15
CA GLN A 127 -35.61 -6.52 -33.71
C GLN A 127 -34.22 -6.02 -33.32
N PHE A 128 -33.19 -6.30 -34.15
CA PHE A 128 -31.86 -5.74 -33.93
C PHE A 128 -31.88 -4.20 -33.98
N LYS A 129 -32.56 -3.62 -34.98
CA LYS A 129 -32.65 -2.16 -35.12
C LYS A 129 -33.31 -1.53 -33.90
N GLU A 130 -34.40 -2.10 -33.40
CA GLU A 130 -35.10 -1.61 -32.21
C GLU A 130 -34.26 -1.75 -30.94
N ALA A 131 -33.65 -2.91 -30.71
CA ALA A 131 -32.78 -3.16 -29.57
C ALA A 131 -31.53 -2.26 -29.58
N PHE A 132 -30.96 -2.01 -30.75
CA PHE A 132 -29.81 -1.12 -30.92
C PHE A 132 -30.18 0.34 -30.65
N LEU A 133 -31.33 0.80 -31.15
CA LEU A 133 -31.80 2.17 -30.92
C LEU A 133 -32.24 2.41 -29.47
N SER A 134 -32.71 1.37 -28.77
CA SER A 134 -33.10 1.42 -27.35
C SER A 134 -31.96 1.09 -26.40
N LEU A 135 -30.77 0.77 -26.91
CA LEU A 135 -29.61 0.42 -26.10
C LEU A 135 -29.20 1.61 -25.23
N ASN A 136 -29.43 1.50 -23.93
CA ASN A 136 -28.92 2.45 -22.97
C ASN A 136 -27.48 2.08 -22.62
N THR A 137 -26.51 2.70 -23.28
CA THR A 137 -25.10 2.49 -22.93
C THR A 137 -24.82 3.16 -21.58
N PRO A 138 -24.04 2.50 -20.70
CA PRO A 138 -23.61 3.14 -19.47
C PRO A 138 -22.92 4.46 -19.80
N ASP A 139 -23.24 5.49 -19.03
CA ASP A 139 -22.65 6.81 -19.20
C ASP A 139 -21.13 6.72 -19.08
N ASP A 140 -20.41 7.34 -20.02
CA ASP A 140 -18.97 7.56 -19.91
C ASP A 140 -18.64 8.23 -18.57
N ASP A 141 -17.46 7.93 -18.00
CA ASP A 141 -17.04 8.45 -16.70
C ASP A 141 -17.07 9.98 -16.67
N TYR A 142 -16.79 10.62 -17.81
CA TYR A 142 -16.94 12.07 -18.00
C TYR A 142 -18.41 12.54 -17.86
N GLN A 143 -19.35 11.83 -18.47
CA GLN A 143 -20.78 12.16 -18.42
C GLN A 143 -21.36 11.95 -17.02
N ARG A 144 -20.91 10.91 -16.31
CA ARG A 144 -21.22 10.67 -14.89
C ARG A 144 -20.72 11.81 -14.01
N ALA A 145 -19.47 12.25 -14.23
CA ALA A 145 -18.90 13.38 -13.51
C ALA A 145 -19.69 14.68 -13.76
N MET A 146 -20.02 14.98 -15.02
CA MET A 146 -20.84 16.15 -15.37
C MET A 146 -22.22 16.09 -14.72
N ARG A 147 -22.88 14.93 -14.67
CA ARG A 147 -24.19 14.75 -13.99
C ARG A 147 -24.12 15.04 -12.50
N ASN A 148 -23.06 14.59 -11.84
CA ASN A 148 -22.81 14.86 -10.42
C ASN A 148 -22.50 16.34 -10.17
N LEU A 149 -21.90 17.03 -11.13
CA LEU A 149 -21.58 18.46 -11.09
C LEU A 149 -22.73 19.38 -11.54
N ARG A 150 -23.86 18.83 -12.02
CA ARG A 150 -25.03 19.64 -12.38
C ARG A 150 -25.50 20.43 -11.17
N GLN A 151 -25.79 21.71 -11.38
CA GLN A 151 -26.22 22.62 -10.32
C GLN A 151 -27.43 22.10 -9.53
N ALA A 152 -28.35 21.38 -10.19
CA ALA A 152 -29.50 20.76 -9.53
C ALA A 152 -29.07 19.68 -8.52
N THR A 153 -28.20 18.75 -8.93
CA THR A 153 -27.64 17.70 -8.07
C THR A 153 -26.81 18.30 -6.93
N MET A 154 -26.03 19.35 -7.21
CA MET A 154 -25.22 20.03 -6.21
C MET A 154 -26.10 20.76 -5.19
N ARG A 155 -27.15 21.46 -5.63
CA ARG A 155 -28.13 22.10 -4.75
C ARG A 155 -28.84 21.07 -3.88
N ASP A 156 -29.31 19.97 -4.46
CA ASP A 156 -29.96 18.89 -3.70
C ASP A 156 -29.02 18.29 -2.64
N LYS A 157 -27.76 18.03 -2.99
CA LYS A 157 -26.73 17.61 -2.03
C LYS A 157 -26.50 18.65 -0.93
N ILE A 158 -26.42 19.94 -1.27
CA ILE A 158 -26.24 21.01 -0.29
C ILE A 158 -27.45 21.09 0.65
N MET A 159 -28.67 20.95 0.14
CA MET A 159 -29.90 21.02 0.94
C MET A 159 -30.09 19.78 1.83
N ASN A 160 -29.73 18.60 1.33
CA ASN A 160 -29.84 17.33 2.05
C ASN A 160 -28.61 17.01 2.90
N MET A 161 -27.56 17.82 2.84
CA MET A 161 -26.46 17.75 3.79
C MET A 161 -26.94 18.26 5.15
N PRO A 162 -26.76 17.51 6.25
CA PRO A 162 -27.24 17.89 7.58
C PRO A 162 -26.62 19.19 8.13
N MET A 163 -25.71 19.83 7.39
CA MET A 163 -24.92 20.97 7.80
C MET A 163 -24.67 21.90 6.60
N ALA A 164 -25.74 22.43 6.00
CA ALA A 164 -25.68 23.33 4.85
C ALA A 164 -25.15 24.75 5.20
N ASP A 165 -25.15 25.12 6.48
CA ASP A 165 -24.62 26.41 6.96
C ASP A 165 -23.16 26.27 7.41
N GLY A 166 -22.29 27.17 6.95
CA GLY A 166 -20.87 27.21 7.33
C GLY A 166 -20.68 27.35 8.85
N SER A 167 -21.60 28.04 9.53
CA SER A 167 -21.56 28.17 11.00
C SER A 167 -21.89 26.86 11.71
N ALA A 168 -22.81 26.05 11.17
CA ALA A 168 -23.18 24.75 11.70
C ALA A 168 -22.07 23.71 11.49
N ASN A 169 -21.45 23.70 10.30
CA ASN A 169 -20.28 22.87 10.00
C ASN A 169 -19.11 23.16 10.95
N PHE A 170 -18.81 24.46 11.17
CA PHE A 170 -17.75 24.86 12.08
C PHE A 170 -18.02 24.40 13.52
N LYS A 171 -19.26 24.58 14.00
CA LYS A 171 -19.67 24.12 15.33
C LYS A 171 -19.53 22.60 15.47
N TYR A 172 -19.96 21.83 14.48
CA TYR A 172 -19.85 20.37 14.48
C TYR A 172 -18.39 19.91 14.45
N ALA A 173 -17.56 20.50 13.57
CA ALA A 173 -16.14 20.19 13.51
C ALA A 173 -15.43 20.53 14.82
N MET A 174 -15.78 21.66 15.44
CA MET A 174 -15.25 22.04 16.75
C MET A 174 -15.71 21.06 17.83
N GLN A 175 -16.98 20.64 17.83
CA GLN A 175 -17.50 19.65 18.77
C GLN A 175 -16.78 18.29 18.66
N ASN A 176 -16.58 17.78 17.44
CA ASN A 176 -15.84 16.54 17.23
C ASN A 176 -14.37 16.65 17.63
N ARG A 177 -13.74 17.80 17.39
CA ARG A 177 -12.37 18.05 17.85
C ARG A 177 -12.30 18.12 19.37
N ASN A 178 -13.28 18.78 19.99
CA ASN A 178 -13.34 18.91 21.44
C ASN A 178 -13.57 17.54 22.09
N SER A 179 -14.49 16.73 21.57
CA SER A 179 -14.73 15.37 22.08
C SER A 179 -13.49 14.48 21.94
N GLN A 180 -12.76 14.58 20.82
CA GLN A 180 -11.49 13.88 20.64
C GLN A 180 -10.45 14.31 21.68
N ILE A 181 -10.30 15.62 21.94
CA ILE A 181 -9.38 16.15 22.95
C ILE A 181 -9.74 15.65 24.35
N TYR A 182 -11.03 15.64 24.72
CA TYR A 182 -11.47 15.13 26.02
C TYR A 182 -11.30 13.61 26.15
N SER A 183 -11.45 12.88 25.05
CA SER A 183 -11.23 11.42 25.02
C SER A 183 -9.75 11.04 24.86
N ALA A 184 -8.87 11.96 24.50
CA ALA A 184 -7.45 11.70 24.32
C ALA A 184 -6.81 11.36 25.67
N GLY A 185 -6.31 10.13 25.80
CA GLY A 185 -5.75 9.60 27.04
C GLY A 185 -6.76 8.89 27.96
N GLN A 186 -8.05 8.84 27.59
CA GLN A 186 -9.04 7.98 28.24
C GLN A 186 -9.12 6.64 27.51
N PHE A 187 -9.37 5.56 28.25
CA PHE A 187 -9.70 4.27 27.62
C PHE A 187 -11.01 4.42 26.82
N PRO A 188 -11.12 3.82 25.62
CA PRO A 188 -12.33 3.90 24.82
C PRO A 188 -13.52 3.37 25.66
N SER A 189 -14.54 4.21 25.84
CA SER A 189 -15.74 3.80 26.57
C SER A 189 -16.53 2.81 25.71
N TYR A 190 -16.57 1.54 26.09
CA TYR A 190 -17.41 0.55 25.42
C TYR A 190 -18.87 0.70 25.86
N THR A 191 -19.74 1.14 24.94
CA THR A 191 -21.18 1.40 25.21
C THR A 191 -21.97 0.15 25.61
N ILE A 192 -21.46 -1.05 25.33
CA ILE A 192 -22.15 -2.33 25.58
C ILE A 192 -22.43 -2.61 27.06
N PHE A 193 -21.68 -2.00 27.98
CA PHE A 193 -21.88 -2.18 29.43
C PHE A 193 -22.67 -1.03 30.08
N ASN A 194 -23.19 -0.07 29.30
CA ASN A 194 -23.95 1.06 29.82
C ASN A 194 -25.46 0.73 29.91
N PRO A 195 -26.04 0.51 31.12
CA PRO A 195 -27.45 0.12 31.27
C PRO A 195 -28.44 1.20 30.81
N LEU A 196 -28.05 2.48 30.85
CA LEU A 196 -28.89 3.59 30.38
C LEU A 196 -28.95 3.64 28.84
N ALA A 197 -27.86 3.27 28.17
CA ALA A 197 -27.83 3.18 26.71
C ALA A 197 -28.76 2.05 26.22
N TRP A 198 -28.78 0.91 26.91
CA TRP A 198 -29.71 -0.20 26.63
C TRP A 198 -31.18 0.18 26.85
N ALA A 199 -31.48 0.90 27.94
CA ALA A 199 -32.84 1.39 28.18
C ALA A 199 -33.34 2.30 27.03
N LYS A 200 -32.48 3.24 26.59
CA LYS A 200 -32.78 4.11 25.44
C LYS A 200 -32.94 3.32 24.15
N PHE A 201 -32.04 2.37 23.88
CA PHE A 201 -32.10 1.53 22.70
C PHE A 201 -33.41 0.73 22.63
N ILE A 202 -33.79 0.05 23.72
CA ILE A 202 -35.05 -0.71 23.79
C ILE A 202 -36.25 0.23 23.59
N SER A 203 -36.21 1.44 24.13
CA SER A 203 -37.28 2.42 23.92
C SER A 203 -37.39 2.88 22.46
N ALA A 204 -36.26 3.18 21.80
CA ALA A 204 -36.22 3.60 20.40
C ALA A 204 -36.67 2.48 19.45
N TRP A 205 -36.28 1.23 19.75
CA TRP A 205 -36.81 0.06 19.04
C TRP A 205 -38.33 -0.01 19.16
N LYS A 206 -38.85 0.10 20.38
CA LYS A 206 -40.29 0.02 20.65
C LYS A 206 -41.07 1.15 19.96
N ASN A 207 -40.46 2.33 19.85
CA ASN A 207 -41.04 3.50 19.18
C ASN A 207 -40.98 3.42 17.65
N GLY A 208 -40.21 2.49 17.09
CA GLY A 208 -40.12 2.28 15.64
C GLY A 208 -39.14 3.23 14.94
N ASP A 209 -38.28 3.90 15.68
CA ASP A 209 -37.33 4.92 15.16
C ASP A 209 -36.34 4.35 14.14
N PHE A 210 -36.18 3.02 14.10
CA PHE A 210 -35.28 2.31 13.17
C PHE A 210 -35.98 1.72 11.94
N LYS A 211 -37.29 1.94 11.78
CA LYS A 211 -37.95 1.61 10.51
C LYS A 211 -37.55 2.67 9.49
N GLN A 212 -36.67 2.30 8.58
CA GLN A 212 -36.47 3.07 7.34
C GLN A 212 -37.78 3.02 6.55
N GLU A 213 -38.26 4.18 6.11
CA GLU A 213 -39.27 4.26 5.04
C GLU A 213 -38.72 3.69 3.73
#